data_AF-A0A9P4WQE8-F1
#
_entry.id   AF-A0A9P4WQE8-F1
#
_cell.length_a   1.000
_cell.length_b   1.000
_cell.length_c   1.000
_cell.angle_alpha   90.00
_cell.angle_beta   90.00
_cell.angle_gamma   90.00
#
_symmetry.space_group_name_H-M   'P 1'
#
loop_
_entity.id
_entity.type
_entity.pdbx_description
1 polymer ?
#
loop_
_entity_poly.entity_id
_entity_poly.type
_entity_poly.pdbx_seq_one_letter_code
_entity_poly.pdbx_strand_id
1 'polypeptide(L)'
;MQILSTDGTLQGGNIDDATIDAQLRILDETFRPVGFSFNLKETVRTVNEQWYYDLKVATPVENEVSLALRKGGNATLNIYMMGGLNTSTQAWATVPNELQGREAYDGVFQNGTGFLGGSDPWFGLYHTFGNGCEQSYDFVADTPVEDQPFGLGGCEIGRDSCPDQPGLDLIHKYLLAYDVTQADQGFDQTDNYMSYSDDDCRNSWTPGQIQRMREQMAKFRAVRSTKKGEDAKKHIEETTGVKNVVEVWQLDMSSYKSVLDFAARAEKKLERLDVALLSAGISAGKFEIFEQDESTITVNVVSTFLLALALLPKLKATSARFNTRPNLTVVASDVHFVTQFKEKDVPEGQIFAKLSEPTNDMQERYFVSKMMEVLVVRAWADRKPASQIPVTINFVNPGYCKSALTREANFAMKMAQAVLNPIFARTTEQGSRTLVHAASAGPESHGQYMSNCRVAAVAPLVTSSVGYRTQNRVWEELSQKLEGIKPGITSIL
;
A
#
# COMPACT_ATOMS: atom_id res chain seq x y z
N MET A 1 11.60 10.96 -12.44
CA MET A 1 13.01 11.41 -12.41
C MET A 1 13.04 12.85 -11.96
N GLN A 2 13.88 13.19 -11.00
CA GLN A 2 14.07 14.54 -10.48
C GLN A 2 15.50 14.97 -10.85
N ILE A 3 15.65 15.85 -11.84
CA ILE A 3 16.95 16.29 -12.37
C ILE A 3 17.28 17.63 -11.72
N LEU A 4 18.27 17.65 -10.83
CA LEU A 4 18.82 18.88 -10.28
C LEU A 4 19.97 19.35 -11.15
N SER A 5 20.06 20.65 -11.38
CA SER A 5 21.15 21.26 -12.13
C SER A 5 21.49 22.67 -11.63
N THR A 6 22.70 23.14 -11.90
CA THR A 6 23.10 24.53 -11.63
C THR A 6 22.60 25.49 -12.71
N ASP A 7 22.46 25.00 -13.95
CA ASP A 7 21.94 25.75 -15.09
C ASP A 7 21.27 24.82 -16.13
N GLY A 8 20.98 25.34 -17.32
CA GLY A 8 20.35 24.57 -18.40
C GLY A 8 21.30 23.68 -19.21
N THR A 9 22.60 23.63 -18.88
CA THR A 9 23.63 22.94 -19.64
C THR A 9 23.92 21.54 -19.11
N LEU A 10 24.48 20.69 -19.96
CA LEU A 10 24.93 19.35 -19.55
C LEU A 10 26.04 19.43 -18.48
N GLN A 11 26.96 20.40 -18.60
CA GLN A 11 28.02 20.63 -17.61
C GLN A 11 27.46 21.04 -16.25
N GLY A 12 26.35 21.78 -16.23
CA GLY A 12 25.62 22.13 -15.01
C GLY A 12 24.74 21.01 -14.45
N GLY A 13 24.80 19.79 -15.00
CA GLY A 13 24.04 18.63 -14.50
C GLY A 13 22.66 18.43 -15.15
N ASN A 14 22.27 19.28 -16.12
CA ASN A 14 21.00 19.13 -16.83
C ASN A 14 21.09 18.04 -17.91
N ILE A 15 21.18 16.77 -17.49
CA ILE A 15 21.32 15.60 -18.38
C ILE A 15 20.15 15.48 -19.35
N ASP A 16 20.41 15.06 -20.59
CA ASP A 16 19.36 14.96 -21.60
C ASP A 16 18.44 13.74 -21.39
N ASP A 17 17.31 13.73 -22.09
CA ASP A 17 16.33 12.64 -21.99
C ASP A 17 16.91 11.30 -22.50
N ALA A 18 17.84 11.34 -23.45
CA ALA A 18 18.50 10.13 -23.97
C ALA A 18 19.34 9.43 -22.88
N THR A 19 20.03 10.21 -22.05
CA THR A 19 20.76 9.71 -20.89
C THR A 19 19.78 9.12 -19.87
N ILE A 20 18.68 9.80 -19.58
CA ILE A 20 17.64 9.30 -18.66
C ILE A 20 17.07 7.97 -19.15
N ASP A 21 16.74 7.87 -20.44
CA ASP A 21 16.20 6.65 -21.05
C ASP A 21 17.19 5.50 -21.01
N ALA A 22 18.48 5.77 -21.22
CA ALA A 22 19.53 4.74 -21.11
C ALA A 22 19.62 4.18 -19.68
N GLN A 23 19.56 5.07 -18.70
CA GLN A 23 19.63 4.71 -17.28
C GLN A 23 18.40 3.89 -16.84
N LEU A 24 17.20 4.28 -17.30
CA LEU A 24 15.98 3.52 -17.04
C LEU A 24 15.97 2.15 -17.71
N ARG A 25 16.59 2.00 -18.89
CA ARG A 25 16.75 0.68 -19.54
C ARG A 25 17.59 -0.26 -18.68
N ILE A 26 18.72 0.21 -18.17
CA ILE A 26 19.59 -0.59 -17.28
C ILE A 26 18.79 -1.04 -16.05
N LEU A 27 18.07 -0.11 -15.40
CA LEU A 27 17.22 -0.45 -14.25
C LEU A 27 16.16 -1.51 -14.59
N ASP A 28 15.46 -1.36 -15.70
CA ASP A 28 14.43 -2.31 -16.12
C ASP A 28 15.04 -3.66 -16.49
N GLU A 29 16.19 -3.70 -17.18
CA GLU A 29 16.91 -4.93 -17.54
C GLU A 29 17.42 -5.69 -16.31
N THR A 30 17.93 -5.00 -15.29
CA THR A 30 18.43 -5.61 -14.05
C THR A 30 17.31 -6.20 -13.20
N PHE A 31 16.16 -5.52 -13.09
CA PHE A 31 15.12 -5.92 -12.14
C PHE A 31 13.91 -6.67 -12.78
N ARG A 32 13.74 -6.60 -14.10
CA ARG A 32 12.69 -7.35 -14.82
C ARG A 32 12.78 -8.86 -14.61
N PRO A 33 13.95 -9.51 -14.70
CA PRO A 33 14.06 -10.96 -14.45
C PRO A 33 13.61 -11.37 -13.05
N VAL A 34 13.75 -10.48 -12.07
CA VAL A 34 13.38 -10.74 -10.66
C VAL A 34 11.96 -10.27 -10.30
N GLY A 35 11.23 -9.70 -11.26
CA GLY A 35 9.80 -9.46 -11.19
C GLY A 35 9.37 -8.01 -10.94
N PHE A 36 10.26 -7.03 -11.14
CA PHE A 36 9.92 -5.62 -11.09
C PHE A 36 10.13 -4.96 -12.45
N SER A 37 9.27 -4.02 -12.82
CA SER A 37 9.38 -3.28 -14.07
C SER A 37 9.14 -1.81 -13.83
N PHE A 38 9.83 -0.95 -14.55
CA PHE A 38 9.75 0.49 -14.36
C PHE A 38 9.11 1.18 -15.55
N ASN A 39 8.31 2.20 -15.26
CA ASN A 39 7.68 3.04 -16.27
C ASN A 39 7.85 4.51 -15.87
N LEU A 40 8.60 5.27 -16.67
CA LEU A 40 8.80 6.69 -16.44
C LEU A 40 7.47 7.43 -16.51
N LYS A 41 7.09 8.06 -15.40
CA LYS A 41 5.86 8.88 -15.32
C LYS A 41 6.11 10.34 -15.65
N GLU A 42 7.20 10.88 -15.15
CA GLU A 42 7.52 12.29 -15.26
C GLU A 42 9.02 12.50 -15.07
N THR A 43 9.54 13.47 -15.82
CA THR A 43 10.87 14.06 -15.60
C THR A 43 10.66 15.51 -15.18
N VAL A 44 11.06 15.82 -13.97
CA VAL A 44 11.07 17.19 -13.43
C VAL A 44 12.50 17.69 -13.49
N ARG A 45 12.70 18.88 -14.06
CA ARG A 45 14.00 19.54 -14.14
C ARG A 45 13.99 20.77 -13.25
N THR A 46 14.95 20.88 -12.34
CA THR A 46 15.03 21.95 -11.35
C THR A 46 16.42 22.56 -11.38
N VAL A 47 16.48 23.81 -11.84
CA VAL A 47 17.70 24.62 -11.79
C VAL A 47 17.80 25.23 -10.39
N ASN A 48 18.65 24.66 -9.55
CA ASN A 48 18.92 25.12 -8.20
C ASN A 48 20.34 24.69 -7.80
N GLU A 49 21.28 25.63 -7.87
CA GLU A 49 22.70 25.38 -7.59
C GLU A 49 22.95 24.87 -6.17
N GLN A 50 22.23 25.40 -5.18
CA GLN A 50 22.36 24.97 -3.78
C GLN A 50 21.91 23.51 -3.62
N TRP A 51 20.74 23.15 -4.15
CA TRP A 51 20.27 21.75 -4.09
C TRP A 51 21.17 20.82 -4.89
N TYR A 52 21.75 21.29 -5.98
CA TYR A 52 22.66 20.48 -6.79
C TYR A 52 23.95 20.12 -6.03
N TYR A 53 24.52 21.05 -5.25
CA TYR A 53 25.80 20.84 -4.55
C TYR A 53 25.67 20.37 -3.09
N ASP A 54 24.63 20.78 -2.38
CA ASP A 54 24.50 20.58 -0.94
C ASP A 54 23.57 19.42 -0.56
N LEU A 55 22.96 18.74 -1.54
CA LEU A 55 22.12 17.57 -1.29
C LEU A 55 22.97 16.41 -0.76
N LYS A 56 22.84 16.16 0.55
CA LYS A 56 23.59 15.15 1.30
C LYS A 56 22.66 14.39 2.23
N VAL A 57 22.96 13.11 2.45
CA VAL A 57 22.20 12.25 3.37
C VAL A 57 22.09 12.86 4.77
N ALA A 58 20.90 12.78 5.36
CA ALA A 58 20.56 13.26 6.70
C ALA A 58 20.82 14.76 6.93
N THR A 59 20.60 15.60 5.91
CA THR A 59 20.74 17.07 6.01
C THR A 59 19.41 17.81 5.79
N PRO A 60 19.30 19.08 6.22
CA PRO A 60 18.12 19.90 5.91
C PRO A 60 17.83 20.04 4.42
N VAL A 61 18.87 19.98 3.56
CA VAL A 61 18.70 20.08 2.11
C VAL A 61 18.05 18.82 1.53
N GLU A 62 18.39 17.62 2.04
CA GLU A 62 17.65 16.39 1.71
C GLU A 62 16.17 16.54 2.05
N ASN A 63 15.86 17.13 3.19
CA ASN A 63 14.48 17.34 3.61
C ASN A 63 13.73 18.30 2.68
N GLU A 64 14.37 19.41 2.34
CA GLU A 64 13.80 20.44 1.46
C GLU A 64 13.52 19.89 0.06
N VAL A 65 14.51 19.22 -0.54
CA VAL A 65 14.39 18.62 -1.88
C VAL A 65 13.32 17.54 -1.89
N SER A 66 13.31 16.66 -0.89
CA SER A 66 12.34 15.57 -0.79
C SER A 66 10.91 16.10 -0.68
N LEU A 67 10.66 17.05 0.22
CA LEU A 67 9.34 17.66 0.43
C LEU A 67 8.86 18.43 -0.81
N ALA A 68 9.76 19.11 -1.51
CA ALA A 68 9.41 19.92 -2.67
C ALA A 68 9.12 19.06 -3.91
N LEU A 69 9.91 18.01 -4.14
CA LEU A 69 9.94 17.33 -5.42
C LEU A 69 9.32 15.93 -5.41
N ARG A 70 9.15 15.27 -4.25
CA ARG A 70 8.56 13.91 -4.19
C ARG A 70 7.21 13.88 -4.91
N LYS A 71 7.03 12.89 -5.79
CA LYS A 71 5.77 12.60 -6.46
C LYS A 71 5.27 11.20 -6.14
N GLY A 72 3.95 11.02 -6.14
CA GLY A 72 3.31 9.71 -5.99
C GLY A 72 3.25 9.19 -4.55
N GLY A 73 2.94 7.90 -4.42
CA GLY A 73 2.87 7.19 -3.13
C GLY A 73 3.97 6.14 -2.99
N ASN A 74 3.85 5.20 -2.04
CA ASN A 74 4.92 4.23 -1.70
C ASN A 74 5.32 3.27 -2.85
N ALA A 75 4.53 3.18 -3.92
CA ALA A 75 4.84 2.44 -5.14
C ALA A 75 5.53 3.29 -6.23
N THR A 76 5.74 4.58 -6.00
CA THR A 76 6.39 5.50 -6.93
C THR A 76 7.84 5.70 -6.52
N LEU A 77 8.76 5.14 -7.29
CA LEU A 77 10.18 5.38 -7.12
C LEU A 77 10.53 6.79 -7.61
N ASN A 78 10.92 7.67 -6.69
CA ASN A 78 11.54 8.95 -7.01
C ASN A 78 13.05 8.75 -7.07
N ILE A 79 13.67 9.17 -8.18
CA ILE A 79 15.12 9.12 -8.37
C ILE A 79 15.60 10.55 -8.53
N TYR A 80 16.46 10.99 -7.63
CA TYR A 80 17.02 12.33 -7.56
C TYR A 80 18.45 12.32 -8.09
N MET A 81 18.66 12.98 -9.23
CA MET A 81 19.99 13.19 -9.82
C MET A 81 20.61 14.44 -9.23
N MET A 82 21.76 14.31 -8.57
CA MET A 82 22.45 15.40 -7.89
C MET A 82 23.90 15.58 -8.38
N GLY A 83 24.52 16.70 -8.00
CA GLY A 83 25.90 17.03 -8.35
C GLY A 83 26.92 16.30 -7.47
N GLY A 84 27.87 15.60 -8.10
CA GLY A 84 28.88 14.77 -7.41
C GLY A 84 30.13 15.50 -6.92
N LEU A 85 30.13 16.84 -6.80
CA LEU A 85 31.39 17.59 -6.69
C LEU A 85 31.98 17.75 -5.28
N ASN A 86 31.36 17.24 -4.20
CA ASN A 86 31.89 17.39 -2.83
C ASN A 86 31.55 16.24 -1.85
N THR A 87 31.29 15.02 -2.35
CA THR A 87 30.90 13.87 -1.51
C THR A 87 31.59 12.58 -1.96
N SER A 88 32.04 11.76 -1.02
CA SER A 88 32.50 10.38 -1.29
C SER A 88 31.33 9.39 -1.49
N THR A 89 30.10 9.80 -1.17
CA THR A 89 28.89 8.99 -1.36
C THR A 89 28.41 9.10 -2.80
N GLN A 90 28.31 7.97 -3.51
CA GLN A 90 27.83 7.92 -4.90
C GLN A 90 26.30 7.89 -4.98
N ALA A 91 25.67 7.14 -4.08
CA ALA A 91 24.21 7.09 -3.98
C ALA A 91 23.76 6.67 -2.56
N TRP A 92 22.49 6.92 -2.25
CA TRP A 92 21.81 6.34 -1.10
C TRP A 92 20.32 6.19 -1.40
N ALA A 93 19.64 5.33 -0.63
CA ALA A 93 18.20 5.18 -0.71
C ALA A 93 17.59 4.93 0.66
N THR A 94 16.30 5.24 0.76
CA THR A 94 15.52 4.87 1.94
C THR A 94 15.19 3.38 1.92
N VAL A 95 15.60 2.67 2.97
CA VAL A 95 15.24 1.26 3.15
C VAL A 95 13.77 1.12 3.58
N PRO A 96 13.05 0.06 3.16
CA PRO A 96 11.60 -0.03 3.34
C PRO A 96 11.12 -0.02 4.80
N ASN A 97 11.92 -0.57 5.72
CA ASN A 97 11.62 -0.58 7.15
C ASN A 97 11.80 0.78 7.84
N GLU A 98 12.47 1.74 7.20
CA GLU A 98 12.65 3.11 7.69
C GLU A 98 11.57 4.07 7.16
N LEU A 99 10.67 3.60 6.30
CA LEU A 99 9.62 4.45 5.70
C LEU A 99 8.70 5.10 6.73
N GLN A 100 8.48 4.44 7.87
CA GLN A 100 7.57 4.93 8.90
C GLN A 100 8.08 6.25 9.51
N GLY A 101 7.36 7.34 9.27
CA GLY A 101 7.76 8.70 9.68
C GLY A 101 8.84 9.35 8.79
N ARG A 102 9.26 8.65 7.72
CA ARG A 102 10.17 9.17 6.69
C ARG A 102 9.57 9.09 5.29
N GLU A 103 8.24 9.06 5.18
CA GLU A 103 7.53 8.89 3.91
C GLU A 103 7.84 10.01 2.93
N ALA A 104 8.13 11.23 3.40
CA ALA A 104 8.52 12.33 2.51
C ALA A 104 9.86 12.07 1.79
N TYR A 105 10.77 11.31 2.40
CA TYR A 105 12.17 11.15 1.98
C TYR A 105 12.40 9.92 1.11
N ASP A 106 11.35 9.14 0.89
CA ASP A 106 11.47 7.87 0.20
C ASP A 106 11.82 8.00 -1.29
N GLY A 107 12.99 7.51 -1.65
CA GLY A 107 13.51 7.54 -3.00
C GLY A 107 14.93 7.04 -3.05
N VAL A 108 15.53 7.18 -4.24
CA VAL A 108 16.95 6.93 -4.51
C VAL A 108 17.57 8.27 -4.86
N PHE A 109 18.68 8.59 -4.22
CA PHE A 109 19.46 9.79 -4.45
C PHE A 109 20.81 9.35 -5.01
N GLN A 110 21.17 9.83 -6.20
CA GLN A 110 22.40 9.41 -6.87
C GLN A 110 23.13 10.55 -7.57
N ASN A 111 24.45 10.48 -7.57
CA ASN A 111 25.31 11.29 -8.41
C ASN A 111 25.84 10.46 -9.58
N GLY A 112 26.11 11.11 -10.72
CA GLY A 112 26.76 10.44 -11.86
C GLY A 112 25.93 9.37 -12.58
N THR A 113 26.63 8.43 -13.24
CA THR A 113 26.08 7.47 -14.21
C THR A 113 25.90 6.05 -13.69
N GLY A 114 26.28 5.76 -12.44
CA GLY A 114 26.19 4.43 -11.82
C GLY A 114 24.83 4.20 -11.17
N PHE A 115 23.85 3.77 -11.96
CA PHE A 115 22.43 3.70 -11.54
C PHE A 115 22.11 2.65 -10.47
N LEU A 116 22.90 1.57 -10.41
CA LEU A 116 22.48 0.36 -9.70
C LEU A 116 22.78 0.42 -8.21
N GLY A 117 23.96 0.91 -7.82
CA GLY A 117 24.48 0.83 -6.44
C GLY A 117 23.79 1.71 -5.39
N GLY A 118 22.72 2.42 -5.77
CA GLY A 118 21.86 3.13 -4.83
C GLY A 118 20.42 2.60 -4.77
N SER A 119 20.04 1.70 -5.68
CA SER A 119 18.65 1.28 -5.84
C SER A 119 18.29 0.05 -5.02
N ASP A 120 19.27 -0.79 -4.70
CA ASP A 120 19.16 -2.00 -3.91
C ASP A 120 18.63 -1.78 -2.47
N PRO A 121 19.00 -0.72 -1.72
CA PRO A 121 18.45 -0.50 -0.40
C PRO A 121 16.97 -0.10 -0.50
N TRP A 122 16.55 0.53 -1.60
CA TRP A 122 15.13 0.83 -1.83
C TRP A 122 14.28 -0.43 -1.90
N PHE A 123 14.84 -1.55 -2.38
CA PHE A 123 14.22 -2.88 -2.35
C PHE A 123 14.43 -3.64 -1.03
N GLY A 124 15.13 -3.04 -0.07
CA GLY A 124 15.36 -3.60 1.27
C GLY A 124 16.51 -4.60 1.36
N LEU A 125 17.43 -4.56 0.40
CA LEU A 125 18.72 -5.23 0.52
C LEU A 125 19.70 -4.39 1.33
N TYR A 126 20.65 -5.06 1.96
CA TYR A 126 21.70 -4.46 2.78
C TYR A 126 23.03 -5.04 2.28
N HIS A 127 24.12 -4.31 2.48
CA HIS A 127 25.45 -4.80 2.11
C HIS A 127 25.88 -6.01 2.95
N THR A 128 26.59 -6.94 2.31
CA THR A 128 27.14 -8.18 2.91
C THR A 128 28.24 -7.94 3.94
N PHE A 129 28.91 -6.79 3.88
CA PHE A 129 30.05 -6.41 4.73
C PHE A 129 29.68 -5.56 5.96
N GLY A 130 28.42 -5.57 6.39
CA GLY A 130 27.94 -4.67 7.45
C GLY A 130 28.51 -4.93 8.87
N ASN A 131 28.89 -6.17 9.19
CA ASN A 131 29.40 -6.60 10.51
C ASN A 131 30.69 -7.43 10.42
N GLY A 132 31.42 -7.30 9.31
CA GLY A 132 32.58 -8.13 9.03
C GLY A 132 32.27 -9.64 9.05
N CYS A 133 33.26 -10.45 9.42
CA CYS A 133 33.15 -11.92 9.41
C CYS A 133 32.38 -12.55 10.58
N GLU A 134 31.85 -11.76 11.52
CA GLU A 134 31.24 -12.30 12.75
C GLU A 134 29.81 -12.82 12.52
N GLN A 135 29.00 -12.12 11.73
CA GLN A 135 27.61 -12.47 11.46
C GLN A 135 27.07 -11.77 10.20
N SER A 136 26.15 -12.43 9.49
CA SER A 136 25.41 -11.79 8.39
C SER A 136 24.59 -10.62 8.94
N TYR A 137 24.69 -9.47 8.28
CA TYR A 137 23.90 -8.27 8.55
C TYR A 137 22.93 -7.93 7.40
N ASP A 138 23.01 -8.66 6.29
CA ASP A 138 22.19 -8.39 5.13
C ASP A 138 20.82 -9.11 5.17
N PHE A 139 20.67 -10.02 6.13
CA PHE A 139 19.47 -10.83 6.37
C PHE A 139 19.06 -11.64 5.13
N VAL A 140 20.05 -12.08 4.36
CA VAL A 140 19.91 -13.02 3.25
C VAL A 140 20.80 -14.23 3.58
N ALA A 141 20.24 -15.44 3.49
CA ALA A 141 20.92 -16.64 3.98
C ALA A 141 21.92 -17.24 2.97
N ASP A 142 21.77 -16.91 1.69
CA ASP A 142 22.58 -17.44 0.59
C ASP A 142 23.64 -16.45 0.09
N THR A 143 23.87 -15.39 0.86
CA THR A 143 24.95 -14.42 0.68
C THR A 143 26.03 -14.67 1.76
N PRO A 144 27.28 -14.94 1.36
CA PRO A 144 28.39 -15.06 2.31
C PRO A 144 28.64 -13.76 3.07
N VAL A 145 29.18 -13.89 4.29
CA VAL A 145 29.63 -12.73 5.08
C VAL A 145 30.96 -12.23 4.54
N GLU A 146 31.15 -10.91 4.56
CA GLU A 146 32.35 -10.28 4.04
C GLU A 146 32.94 -9.34 5.11
N ASP A 147 34.26 -9.27 5.21
CA ASP A 147 34.93 -8.41 6.21
C ASP A 147 34.77 -6.92 5.85
N GLN A 148 34.91 -6.62 4.55
CA GLN A 148 34.99 -5.27 4.01
C GLN A 148 34.65 -5.26 2.51
N PRO A 149 34.15 -4.14 1.97
CA PRO A 149 33.93 -4.03 0.53
C PRO A 149 35.24 -4.13 -0.26
N PHE A 150 35.16 -4.56 -1.50
CA PHE A 150 36.28 -4.47 -2.43
C PHE A 150 36.53 -2.99 -2.78
N GLY A 151 37.72 -2.48 -2.44
CA GLY A 151 38.04 -1.05 -2.46
C GLY A 151 38.96 -0.57 -3.57
N LEU A 152 39.33 -1.41 -4.54
CA LEU A 152 40.40 -1.12 -5.51
C LEU A 152 39.94 -0.93 -6.97
N GLY A 153 38.65 -1.12 -7.26
CA GLY A 153 38.13 -1.11 -8.64
C GLY A 153 38.51 -2.39 -9.42
N GLY A 154 37.65 -2.81 -10.34
CA GLY A 154 37.77 -4.04 -11.13
C GLY A 154 37.00 -5.27 -10.58
N CYS A 155 37.24 -6.44 -11.19
CA CYS A 155 36.60 -7.71 -10.84
C CYS A 155 37.58 -8.65 -10.09
N GLU A 156 37.51 -8.74 -8.76
CA GLU A 156 38.39 -9.61 -7.95
C GLU A 156 37.78 -11.01 -7.77
N ILE A 157 37.95 -11.87 -8.76
CA ILE A 157 37.38 -13.24 -8.75
C ILE A 157 37.99 -14.09 -7.65
N GLY A 158 37.14 -14.71 -6.81
CA GLY A 158 37.55 -15.71 -5.83
C GLY A 158 38.12 -15.13 -4.54
N ARG A 159 37.82 -13.87 -4.24
CA ARG A 159 38.13 -13.21 -2.97
C ARG A 159 37.41 -13.92 -1.83
N ASP A 160 38.12 -14.16 -0.73
CA ASP A 160 37.58 -14.72 0.50
C ASP A 160 38.14 -13.91 1.67
N SER A 161 37.37 -12.89 2.07
CA SER A 161 37.75 -12.03 3.18
C SER A 161 37.48 -12.65 4.54
N CYS A 162 36.68 -13.73 4.57
CA CYS A 162 36.25 -14.44 5.76
C CYS A 162 36.52 -15.95 5.64
N PRO A 163 37.79 -16.40 5.61
CA PRO A 163 38.16 -17.79 5.30
C PRO A 163 37.67 -18.83 6.31
N ASP A 164 37.29 -18.39 7.51
CA ASP A 164 36.71 -19.24 8.55
C ASP A 164 35.17 -19.36 8.45
N GLN A 165 34.55 -18.67 7.49
CA GLN A 165 33.11 -18.66 7.20
C GLN A 165 32.80 -19.39 5.88
N PRO A 166 31.58 -19.91 5.70
CA PRO A 166 31.24 -20.65 4.50
C PRO A 166 31.01 -19.74 3.28
N GLY A 167 31.67 -20.08 2.16
CA GLY A 167 31.54 -19.39 0.87
C GLY A 167 32.69 -18.43 0.62
N LEU A 168 32.91 -18.04 -0.64
CA LEU A 168 33.80 -16.91 -0.95
C LEU A 168 32.96 -15.63 -0.91
N ASP A 169 33.60 -14.45 -0.88
CA ASP A 169 32.92 -13.17 -1.13
C ASP A 169 32.14 -13.24 -2.46
N LEU A 170 31.17 -12.35 -2.67
CA LEU A 170 30.15 -12.40 -3.73
C LEU A 170 30.65 -12.46 -5.20
N ILE A 171 31.96 -12.48 -5.42
CA ILE A 171 32.62 -12.63 -6.72
C ILE A 171 33.04 -14.10 -6.93
N HIS A 172 32.14 -14.93 -7.47
CA HIS A 172 32.41 -16.36 -7.72
C HIS A 172 32.69 -16.68 -9.19
N LYS A 173 33.60 -17.64 -9.42
CA LYS A 173 33.78 -18.29 -10.71
C LYS A 173 32.80 -19.45 -10.85
N TYR A 174 31.75 -19.32 -11.67
CA TYR A 174 30.96 -20.49 -12.09
C TYR A 174 31.73 -21.26 -13.17
N LEU A 175 32.30 -22.41 -12.81
CA LEU A 175 32.69 -23.42 -13.80
C LEU A 175 31.42 -24.18 -14.20
N LEU A 176 30.81 -23.80 -15.32
CA LEU A 176 29.88 -24.71 -15.98
C LEU A 176 30.66 -25.96 -16.38
N ALA A 177 30.27 -27.10 -15.81
CA ALA A 177 30.86 -28.40 -16.10
C ALA A 177 30.55 -28.80 -17.54
N TYR A 178 31.36 -28.35 -18.49
CA TYR A 178 31.47 -28.96 -19.81
C TYR A 178 32.93 -28.93 -20.26
N ASP A 179 33.45 -30.14 -20.44
CA ASP A 179 34.76 -30.53 -20.94
C ASP A 179 35.15 -29.77 -22.22
N VAL A 180 36.22 -28.97 -22.23
CA VAL A 180 36.98 -28.66 -23.46
C VAL A 180 38.43 -28.28 -23.18
N THR A 181 39.35 -29.06 -23.74
CA THR A 181 40.67 -28.59 -24.16
C THR A 181 40.54 -27.57 -25.30
N GLN A 182 41.20 -26.42 -25.16
CA GLN A 182 41.50 -25.38 -26.16
C GLN A 182 40.92 -23.99 -25.85
N ALA A 183 41.77 -23.01 -26.12
CA ALA A 183 41.63 -21.59 -25.89
C ALA A 183 40.43 -20.96 -26.63
N ASP A 184 40.02 -19.77 -26.14
CA ASP A 184 39.00 -18.85 -26.65
C ASP A 184 37.52 -19.12 -26.29
N GLN A 185 37.18 -19.22 -25.00
CA GLN A 185 35.78 -19.14 -24.54
C GLN A 185 35.58 -18.17 -23.38
N GLY A 186 34.60 -17.27 -23.55
CA GLY A 186 34.23 -16.22 -22.62
C GLY A 186 33.86 -16.75 -21.25
N PHE A 187 34.48 -16.16 -20.23
CA PHE A 187 34.19 -16.42 -18.83
C PHE A 187 32.94 -15.63 -18.42
N ASP A 188 31.89 -16.33 -18.00
CA ASP A 188 30.77 -15.69 -17.30
C ASP A 188 31.23 -15.39 -15.86
N GLN A 189 31.73 -14.18 -15.67
CA GLN A 189 32.06 -13.65 -14.35
C GLN A 189 30.74 -13.20 -13.73
N THR A 190 30.10 -14.03 -12.91
CA THR A 190 28.89 -13.64 -12.20
C THR A 190 29.25 -12.93 -10.91
N ASP A 191 29.28 -11.59 -10.92
CA ASP A 191 29.34 -10.80 -9.69
C ASP A 191 27.94 -10.37 -9.27
N ASN A 192 27.75 -10.27 -7.96
CA ASN A 192 26.51 -9.88 -7.34
C ASN A 192 26.34 -8.35 -7.42
N TYR A 193 25.12 -7.88 -7.67
CA TYR A 193 24.83 -6.45 -7.69
C TYR A 193 25.10 -5.70 -6.38
N MET A 194 25.21 -6.42 -5.24
CA MET A 194 25.55 -5.84 -3.93
C MET A 194 27.06 -5.62 -3.70
N SER A 195 27.92 -6.04 -4.64
CA SER A 195 29.37 -5.78 -4.58
C SER A 195 29.70 -4.32 -4.92
N TYR A 196 30.86 -3.86 -4.44
CA TYR A 196 31.47 -2.56 -4.79
C TYR A 196 32.47 -2.67 -5.96
N SER A 197 32.49 -3.80 -6.67
CA SER A 197 33.19 -3.98 -7.94
C SER A 197 32.64 -3.09 -9.05
N ASP A 198 33.41 -2.97 -10.13
CA ASP A 198 33.03 -2.17 -11.30
C ASP A 198 31.70 -2.67 -11.90
N ASP A 199 30.93 -1.76 -12.50
CA ASP A 199 29.62 -2.04 -13.10
C ASP A 199 29.66 -3.22 -14.08
N ASP A 200 30.73 -3.35 -14.86
CA ASP A 200 30.92 -4.43 -15.85
C ASP A 200 31.07 -5.82 -15.22
N CYS A 201 31.36 -5.91 -13.92
CA CYS A 201 31.48 -7.18 -13.21
C CYS A 201 30.10 -7.69 -12.73
N ARG A 202 29.18 -6.78 -12.40
CA ARG A 202 27.95 -7.05 -11.62
C ARG A 202 26.76 -7.39 -12.51
N ASN A 203 26.21 -8.60 -12.37
CA ASN A 203 25.19 -9.09 -13.29
C ASN A 203 24.11 -10.00 -12.67
N SER A 204 24.14 -10.29 -11.37
CA SER A 204 23.21 -11.26 -10.78
C SER A 204 22.72 -10.91 -9.36
N TRP A 205 21.56 -11.49 -9.03
CA TRP A 205 20.98 -11.52 -7.69
C TRP A 205 20.92 -12.97 -7.19
N THR A 206 21.19 -13.21 -5.91
CA THR A 206 20.95 -14.54 -5.33
C THR A 206 19.45 -14.81 -5.20
N PRO A 207 19.01 -16.08 -5.19
CA PRO A 207 17.62 -16.44 -4.88
C PRO A 207 17.09 -15.80 -3.58
N GLY A 208 17.91 -15.75 -2.53
CA GLY A 208 17.57 -15.14 -1.25
C GLY A 208 17.42 -13.62 -1.33
N GLN A 209 18.28 -12.92 -2.08
CA GLN A 209 18.12 -11.49 -2.37
C GLN A 209 16.80 -11.24 -3.11
N ILE A 210 16.48 -12.05 -4.13
CA ILE A 210 15.22 -11.95 -4.88
C ILE A 210 14.01 -12.13 -3.95
N GLN A 211 14.04 -13.15 -3.09
CA GLN A 211 12.99 -13.40 -2.11
C GLN A 211 12.83 -12.20 -1.17
N ARG A 212 13.94 -11.71 -0.60
CA ARG A 212 13.94 -10.57 0.31
C ARG A 212 13.38 -9.32 -0.35
N MET A 213 13.84 -8.97 -1.55
CA MET A 213 13.30 -7.82 -2.31
C MET A 213 11.78 -7.94 -2.45
N ARG A 214 11.27 -9.10 -2.86
CA ARG A 214 9.83 -9.31 -3.01
C ARG A 214 9.09 -9.18 -1.69
N GLU A 215 9.62 -9.70 -0.59
CA GLU A 215 9.01 -9.61 0.74
C GLU A 215 9.01 -8.18 1.29
N GLN A 216 10.13 -7.47 1.18
CA GLN A 216 10.29 -6.09 1.62
C GLN A 216 9.38 -5.15 0.81
N MET A 217 9.40 -5.30 -0.52
CA MET A 217 8.48 -4.59 -1.39
C MET A 217 7.03 -4.93 -1.04
N ALA A 218 6.67 -6.20 -0.88
CA ALA A 218 5.32 -6.62 -0.51
C ALA A 218 4.85 -6.11 0.86
N LYS A 219 5.76 -5.95 1.82
CA LYS A 219 5.43 -5.55 3.18
C LYS A 219 5.29 -4.04 3.34
N PHE A 220 6.21 -3.28 2.74
CA PHE A 220 6.36 -1.86 3.06
C PHE A 220 5.98 -0.95 1.89
N ARG A 221 6.07 -1.45 0.65
CA ARG A 221 5.88 -0.66 -0.58
C ARG A 221 4.73 -1.17 -1.44
N ALA A 222 4.20 -2.36 -1.16
CA ALA A 222 3.00 -2.88 -1.77
C ALA A 222 1.80 -2.29 -1.07
N VAL A 223 1.56 -1.05 -1.42
CA VAL A 223 0.23 -0.48 -1.37
C VAL A 223 -0.61 -1.20 -2.45
N ARG A 224 -1.26 -2.30 -2.06
CA ARG A 224 -2.49 -2.82 -2.72
C ARG A 224 -2.42 -2.99 -4.23
N SER A 225 -1.46 -3.79 -4.69
CA SER A 225 -1.22 -4.10 -6.09
C SER A 225 -2.52 -4.43 -6.87
N THR A 226 -2.72 -3.76 -8.01
CA THR A 226 -3.74 -4.14 -9.00
C THR A 226 -3.56 -5.58 -9.47
N LYS A 227 -2.37 -6.18 -9.36
CA LYS A 227 -2.06 -7.54 -9.83
C LYS A 227 -3.06 -8.59 -9.35
N LYS A 228 -3.37 -8.64 -8.04
CA LYS A 228 -4.39 -9.57 -7.52
C LYS A 228 -5.79 -9.28 -8.06
N GLY A 229 -6.10 -8.00 -8.28
CA GLY A 229 -7.34 -7.58 -8.92
C GLY A 229 -7.40 -7.99 -10.39
N GLU A 230 -6.29 -7.88 -11.13
CA GLU A 230 -6.17 -8.30 -12.54
C GLU A 230 -6.24 -9.82 -12.67
N ASP A 231 -5.61 -10.57 -11.77
CA ASP A 231 -5.72 -12.03 -11.70
C ASP A 231 -7.18 -12.45 -11.42
N ALA A 232 -7.86 -11.79 -10.48
CA ALA A 232 -9.27 -12.03 -10.19
C ALA A 232 -10.17 -11.65 -11.38
N LYS A 233 -9.90 -10.51 -12.05
CA LYS A 233 -10.58 -10.11 -13.27
C LYS A 233 -10.45 -11.19 -14.34
N LYS A 234 -9.23 -11.63 -14.62
CA LYS A 234 -8.96 -12.68 -15.62
C LYS A 234 -9.77 -13.94 -15.31
N HIS A 235 -9.77 -14.38 -14.06
CA HIS A 235 -10.55 -15.53 -13.63
C HIS A 235 -12.07 -15.33 -13.81
N ILE A 236 -12.61 -14.15 -13.48
CA ILE A 236 -14.03 -13.82 -13.69
C ILE A 236 -14.38 -13.84 -15.19
N GLU A 237 -13.57 -13.23 -16.04
CA GLU A 237 -13.82 -13.19 -17.48
C GLU A 237 -13.74 -14.59 -18.11
N GLU A 238 -12.80 -15.42 -17.66
CA GLU A 238 -12.66 -16.82 -18.10
C GLU A 238 -13.85 -17.68 -17.66
N THR A 239 -14.28 -17.58 -16.41
CA THR A 239 -15.35 -18.42 -15.84
C THR A 239 -16.75 -18.00 -16.28
N THR A 240 -16.97 -16.71 -16.55
CA THR A 240 -18.28 -16.19 -16.99
C THR A 240 -18.42 -16.13 -18.51
N GLY A 241 -17.30 -16.12 -19.24
CA GLY A 241 -17.27 -15.88 -20.69
C GLY A 241 -17.55 -14.43 -21.09
N VAL A 242 -17.72 -13.52 -20.13
CA VAL A 242 -17.99 -12.09 -20.38
C VAL A 242 -16.71 -11.29 -20.20
N LYS A 243 -16.26 -10.64 -21.28
CA LYS A 243 -15.00 -9.87 -21.31
C LYS A 243 -15.27 -8.37 -21.23
N ASN A 244 -14.28 -7.62 -20.76
CA ASN A 244 -14.27 -6.15 -20.72
C ASN A 244 -15.37 -5.53 -19.84
N VAL A 245 -15.85 -6.27 -18.84
CA VAL A 245 -16.87 -5.80 -17.88
C VAL A 245 -16.30 -5.52 -16.49
N VAL A 246 -15.02 -5.81 -16.27
CA VAL A 246 -14.31 -5.54 -15.01
C VAL A 246 -13.14 -4.61 -15.29
N GLU A 247 -13.05 -3.53 -14.51
CA GLU A 247 -11.89 -2.65 -14.46
C GLU A 247 -11.24 -2.72 -13.07
N VAL A 248 -9.91 -2.71 -13.03
CA VAL A 248 -9.15 -2.76 -11.78
C VAL A 248 -8.45 -1.43 -11.58
N TRP A 249 -8.84 -0.73 -10.53
CA TRP A 249 -8.29 0.57 -10.17
C TRP A 249 -7.63 0.48 -8.80
N GLN A 250 -6.52 1.19 -8.65
CA GLN A 250 -5.79 1.31 -7.39
C GLN A 250 -6.64 2.06 -6.35
N LEU A 251 -6.77 1.49 -5.14
CA LEU A 251 -7.44 2.14 -4.00
C LEU A 251 -6.79 1.74 -2.68
N ASP A 252 -6.19 2.72 -2.00
CA ASP A 252 -5.59 2.58 -0.68
C ASP A 252 -6.36 3.28 0.46
N MET A 253 -7.29 2.55 1.08
CA MET A 253 -8.03 2.88 2.31
C MET A 253 -7.18 3.17 3.57
N SER A 254 -5.86 2.96 3.56
CA SER A 254 -4.96 3.39 4.64
C SER A 254 -4.29 4.71 4.32
N SER A 255 -4.57 5.29 3.14
CA SER A 255 -4.17 6.63 2.77
C SER A 255 -5.39 7.47 2.36
N TYR A 256 -5.64 8.57 3.06
CA TYR A 256 -6.75 9.48 2.73
C TYR A 256 -6.59 10.06 1.33
N LYS A 257 -5.35 10.36 0.94
CA LYS A 257 -5.05 10.83 -0.42
C LYS A 257 -5.46 9.81 -1.47
N SER A 258 -5.13 8.53 -1.28
CA SER A 258 -5.49 7.49 -2.25
C SER A 258 -7.00 7.31 -2.37
N VAL A 259 -7.74 7.39 -1.27
CA VAL A 259 -9.21 7.38 -1.25
C VAL A 259 -9.77 8.53 -2.09
N LEU A 260 -9.27 9.75 -1.89
CA LEU A 260 -9.74 10.93 -2.61
C LEU A 260 -9.35 10.90 -4.10
N ASP A 261 -8.14 10.45 -4.43
CA ASP A 261 -7.69 10.28 -5.82
C ASP A 261 -8.56 9.27 -6.56
N PHE A 262 -8.92 8.15 -5.91
CA PHE A 262 -9.82 7.14 -6.48
C PHE A 262 -11.22 7.73 -6.73
N ALA A 263 -11.79 8.44 -5.76
CA ALA A 263 -13.10 9.07 -5.92
C ALA A 263 -13.11 10.13 -7.03
N ALA A 264 -12.06 10.98 -7.10
CA ALA A 264 -11.91 11.97 -8.17
C ALA A 264 -11.75 11.32 -9.54
N ARG A 265 -11.02 10.20 -9.63
CA ARG A 265 -10.94 9.39 -10.86
C ARG A 265 -12.31 8.86 -11.25
N ALA A 266 -13.07 8.30 -10.31
CA ALA A 266 -14.41 7.78 -10.56
C ALA A 266 -15.37 8.86 -11.07
N GLU A 267 -15.33 10.04 -10.45
CA GLU A 267 -16.12 11.19 -10.89
C GLU A 267 -15.80 11.62 -12.32
N LYS A 268 -14.50 11.70 -12.66
CA LYS A 268 -14.02 12.15 -13.98
C LYS A 268 -14.19 11.11 -15.09
N LYS A 269 -13.99 9.82 -14.79
CA LYS A 269 -13.87 8.75 -15.80
C LYS A 269 -15.13 7.94 -15.99
N LEU A 270 -15.91 7.70 -14.93
CA LEU A 270 -17.17 6.97 -15.07
C LEU A 270 -18.20 7.90 -15.67
N GLU A 271 -18.91 7.46 -16.69
CA GLU A 271 -20.09 8.19 -17.17
C GLU A 271 -21.22 8.11 -16.14
N ARG A 272 -21.39 6.93 -15.55
CA ARG A 272 -22.51 6.53 -14.69
C ARG A 272 -22.01 5.69 -13.51
N LEU A 273 -22.55 5.92 -12.32
CA LEU A 273 -22.28 5.12 -11.11
C LEU A 273 -23.61 4.81 -10.43
N ASP A 274 -24.14 3.59 -10.60
CA ASP A 274 -25.40 3.17 -9.97
C ASP A 274 -25.22 2.52 -8.61
N VAL A 275 -24.03 1.97 -8.33
CA VAL A 275 -23.75 1.24 -7.10
C VAL A 275 -22.35 1.57 -6.62
N ALA A 276 -22.24 1.95 -5.35
CA ALA A 276 -21.01 1.98 -4.59
C ALA A 276 -21.10 0.96 -3.44
N LEU A 277 -20.44 -0.19 -3.58
CA LEU A 277 -20.37 -1.22 -2.54
C LEU A 277 -19.04 -1.10 -1.79
N LEU A 278 -19.09 -0.54 -0.59
CA LEU A 278 -17.92 -0.31 0.26
C LEU A 278 -17.64 -1.56 1.09
N SER A 279 -16.93 -2.52 0.48
CA SER A 279 -16.65 -3.83 1.06
C SER A 279 -15.24 -3.99 1.64
N ALA A 280 -14.35 -3.02 1.42
CA ALA A 280 -12.99 -3.09 1.93
C ALA A 280 -13.00 -3.03 3.47
N GLY A 281 -12.25 -3.92 4.11
CA GLY A 281 -12.04 -3.89 5.55
C GLY A 281 -10.93 -4.82 5.99
N ILE A 282 -10.32 -4.51 7.13
CA ILE A 282 -9.27 -5.31 7.76
C ILE A 282 -9.68 -5.72 9.17
N SER A 283 -9.05 -6.79 9.65
CA SER A 283 -9.05 -7.21 11.06
C SER A 283 -7.59 -7.42 11.44
N ALA A 284 -6.92 -6.34 11.84
CA ALA A 284 -5.49 -6.38 12.14
C ALA A 284 -5.20 -7.23 13.38
N GLY A 285 -4.09 -7.97 13.39
CA GLY A 285 -3.63 -8.75 14.54
C GLY A 285 -2.80 -7.94 15.54
N LYS A 286 -2.40 -6.72 15.17
CA LYS A 286 -1.55 -5.82 15.98
C LYS A 286 -2.08 -4.40 15.90
N PHE A 287 -1.84 -3.65 16.97
CA PHE A 287 -2.10 -2.22 17.01
C PHE A 287 -1.08 -1.48 16.14
N GLU A 288 -1.58 -0.74 15.16
CA GLU A 288 -0.80 0.15 14.29
C GLU A 288 -1.61 1.42 14.06
N ILE A 289 -0.94 2.54 13.75
CA ILE A 289 -1.60 3.80 13.39
C ILE A 289 -1.46 4.01 11.89
N PHE A 290 -2.58 4.29 11.21
CA PHE A 290 -2.59 4.78 9.83
C PHE A 290 -3.20 6.17 9.80
N GLU A 291 -2.50 7.11 9.14
CA GLU A 291 -2.87 8.52 9.09
C GLU A 291 -2.96 9.15 10.50
N GLN A 292 -4.17 9.18 11.09
CA GLN A 292 -4.45 9.82 12.38
C GLN A 292 -5.11 8.88 13.40
N ASP A 293 -5.45 7.65 13.00
CA ASP A 293 -6.25 6.72 13.80
C ASP A 293 -5.65 5.31 13.77
N GLU A 294 -6.11 4.44 14.67
CA GLU A 294 -5.73 3.02 14.65
C GLU A 294 -6.11 2.39 13.30
N SER A 295 -5.23 1.54 12.77
CA SER A 295 -5.28 0.95 11.42
C SER A 295 -6.65 0.40 11.01
N THR A 296 -7.33 -0.34 11.89
CA THR A 296 -8.65 -0.93 11.65
C THR A 296 -9.73 0.15 11.63
N ILE A 297 -9.65 1.15 12.50
CA ILE A 297 -10.55 2.31 12.50
C ILE A 297 -10.33 3.20 11.27
N THR A 298 -9.08 3.46 10.89
CA THR A 298 -8.74 4.22 9.69
C THR A 298 -9.34 3.55 8.45
N VAL A 299 -9.09 2.25 8.26
CA VAL A 299 -9.54 1.54 7.05
C VAL A 299 -11.05 1.29 7.04
N ASN A 300 -11.62 0.74 8.11
CA ASN A 300 -13.01 0.29 8.13
C ASN A 300 -13.99 1.45 8.33
N VAL A 301 -13.60 2.49 9.07
CA VAL A 301 -14.49 3.60 9.44
C VAL A 301 -14.11 4.87 8.67
N VAL A 302 -12.97 5.48 8.99
CA VAL A 302 -12.67 6.84 8.51
C VAL A 302 -12.57 6.89 6.99
N SER A 303 -11.73 6.04 6.38
CA SER A 303 -11.57 5.96 4.94
C SER A 303 -12.81 5.45 4.23
N THR A 304 -13.58 4.54 4.83
CA THR A 304 -14.86 4.07 4.27
C THR A 304 -15.85 5.23 4.12
N PHE A 305 -16.03 6.05 5.16
CA PHE A 305 -16.97 7.16 5.10
C PHE A 305 -16.41 8.37 4.34
N LEU A 306 -15.09 8.55 4.30
CA LEU A 306 -14.44 9.49 3.38
C LEU A 306 -14.74 9.12 1.93
N LEU A 307 -14.58 7.85 1.56
CA LEU A 307 -14.90 7.34 0.23
C LEU A 307 -16.40 7.46 -0.08
N ALA A 308 -17.26 7.13 0.88
CA ALA A 308 -18.71 7.23 0.74
C ALA A 308 -19.15 8.65 0.39
N LEU A 309 -18.70 9.65 1.15
CA LEU A 309 -19.03 11.04 0.90
C LEU A 309 -18.38 11.56 -0.38
N ALA A 310 -17.14 11.14 -0.68
CA ALA A 310 -16.46 11.56 -1.91
C ALA A 310 -17.09 11.02 -3.19
N LEU A 311 -17.72 9.84 -3.16
CA LEU A 311 -18.45 9.27 -4.29
C LEU A 311 -19.90 9.77 -4.39
N LEU A 312 -20.45 10.34 -3.31
CA LEU A 312 -21.84 10.80 -3.25
C LEU A 312 -22.23 11.80 -4.36
N PRO A 313 -21.41 12.82 -4.72
CA PRO A 313 -21.72 13.70 -5.84
C PRO A 313 -21.96 12.95 -7.15
N LYS A 314 -21.13 11.94 -7.44
CA LYS A 314 -21.24 11.15 -8.67
C LYS A 314 -22.50 10.26 -8.68
N LEU A 315 -22.88 9.71 -7.53
CA LEU A 315 -24.14 8.99 -7.36
C LEU A 315 -25.34 9.93 -7.57
N LYS A 316 -25.35 11.12 -6.92
CA LYS A 316 -26.41 12.13 -7.11
C LYS A 316 -26.51 12.58 -8.58
N ALA A 317 -25.38 12.83 -9.24
CA ALA A 317 -25.33 13.19 -10.65
C ALA A 317 -25.85 12.06 -11.55
N THR A 318 -25.56 10.79 -11.22
CA THR A 318 -26.11 9.63 -11.92
C THR A 318 -27.63 9.57 -11.79
N SER A 319 -28.15 9.75 -10.58
CA SER A 319 -29.60 9.79 -10.35
C SER A 319 -30.29 10.87 -11.20
N ALA A 320 -29.76 12.09 -11.16
CA ALA A 320 -30.33 13.22 -11.88
C ALA A 320 -30.29 13.03 -13.40
N ARG A 321 -29.18 12.49 -13.95
CA ARG A 321 -29.00 12.34 -15.41
C ARG A 321 -29.76 11.15 -15.99
N PHE A 322 -29.85 10.05 -15.26
CA PHE A 322 -30.38 8.77 -15.78
C PHE A 322 -31.73 8.38 -15.17
N ASN A 323 -32.30 9.23 -14.31
CA ASN A 323 -33.56 8.97 -13.61
C ASN A 323 -33.57 7.61 -12.88
N THR A 324 -32.45 7.29 -12.23
CA THR A 324 -32.28 6.09 -11.39
C THR A 324 -32.14 6.48 -9.93
N ARG A 325 -32.20 5.49 -9.03
CA ARG A 325 -31.85 5.67 -7.62
C ARG A 325 -30.64 4.80 -7.27
N PRO A 326 -29.42 5.37 -7.32
CA PRO A 326 -28.20 4.62 -7.00
C PRO A 326 -28.18 4.11 -5.56
N ASN A 327 -27.38 3.08 -5.32
CA ASN A 327 -27.15 2.49 -4.00
C ASN A 327 -25.73 2.77 -3.50
N LEU A 328 -25.62 3.22 -2.25
CA LEU A 328 -24.38 3.28 -1.49
C LEU A 328 -24.52 2.29 -0.33
N THR A 329 -23.83 1.16 -0.42
CA THR A 329 -23.94 0.05 0.53
C THR A 329 -22.63 -0.14 1.28
N VAL A 330 -22.68 -0.10 2.61
CA VAL A 330 -21.51 -0.37 3.48
C VAL A 330 -21.56 -1.82 3.97
N VAL A 331 -20.46 -2.56 3.86
CA VAL A 331 -20.39 -3.94 4.37
C VAL A 331 -20.00 -3.94 5.85
N ALA A 332 -21.02 -4.08 6.70
CA ALA A 332 -20.91 -4.26 8.13
C ALA A 332 -20.73 -5.74 8.51
N SER A 333 -21.17 -6.13 9.71
CA SER A 333 -21.07 -7.51 10.20
C SER A 333 -22.10 -7.76 11.31
N ASP A 334 -22.40 -9.02 11.62
CA ASP A 334 -23.16 -9.46 12.79
C ASP A 334 -22.39 -9.32 14.12
N VAL A 335 -21.08 -9.07 14.10
CA VAL A 335 -20.33 -8.87 15.35
C VAL A 335 -20.84 -7.67 16.16
N HIS A 336 -21.58 -6.74 15.53
CA HIS A 336 -22.26 -5.64 16.23
C HIS A 336 -23.30 -6.12 17.28
N PHE A 337 -23.76 -7.38 17.21
CA PHE A 337 -24.62 -7.99 18.23
C PHE A 337 -23.89 -8.37 19.52
N VAL A 338 -22.57 -8.58 19.46
CA VAL A 338 -21.74 -9.01 20.60
C VAL A 338 -20.67 -8.00 20.99
N THR A 339 -20.64 -6.85 20.32
CA THR A 339 -19.67 -5.78 20.59
C THR A 339 -19.97 -5.11 21.92
N GLN A 340 -18.95 -4.90 22.76
CA GLN A 340 -19.10 -4.21 24.04
C GLN A 340 -19.06 -2.69 23.85
N PHE A 341 -18.18 -2.23 22.96
CA PHE A 341 -17.94 -0.83 22.61
C PHE A 341 -17.78 0.06 23.86
N LYS A 342 -16.76 -0.23 24.67
CA LYS A 342 -16.49 0.46 25.95
C LYS A 342 -16.24 1.96 25.74
N GLU A 343 -15.69 2.32 24.59
CA GLU A 343 -15.39 3.70 24.21
C GLU A 343 -16.63 4.58 24.11
N LYS A 344 -17.85 4.01 24.02
CA LYS A 344 -19.10 4.78 24.08
C LYS A 344 -19.29 5.55 25.40
N ASP A 345 -18.63 5.12 26.49
CA ASP A 345 -18.81 5.68 27.83
C ASP A 345 -17.76 6.76 28.17
N VAL A 346 -16.81 7.04 27.27
CA VAL A 346 -15.83 8.13 27.46
C VAL A 346 -16.51 9.51 27.38
N PRO A 347 -15.84 10.60 27.81
CA PRO A 347 -16.36 11.95 27.62
C PRO A 347 -16.67 12.29 26.15
N GLU A 348 -17.49 13.32 25.94
CA GLU A 348 -17.85 13.80 24.62
C GLU A 348 -16.61 14.28 23.83
N GLY A 349 -16.53 13.95 22.54
CA GLY A 349 -15.40 14.30 21.69
C GLY A 349 -14.15 13.43 21.86
N GLN A 350 -14.23 12.33 22.61
CA GLN A 350 -13.07 11.48 22.93
C GLN A 350 -13.18 10.03 22.45
N ILE A 351 -14.23 9.65 21.69
CA ILE A 351 -14.38 8.27 21.21
C ILE A 351 -13.20 7.89 20.33
N PHE A 352 -12.91 8.66 19.28
CA PHE A 352 -11.79 8.32 18.39
C PHE A 352 -10.43 8.45 19.07
N ALA A 353 -10.24 9.45 19.92
CA ALA A 353 -9.01 9.61 20.70
C ALA A 353 -8.75 8.35 21.55
N LYS A 354 -9.79 7.81 22.19
CA LYS A 354 -9.68 6.57 22.97
C LYS A 354 -9.37 5.36 22.09
N LEU A 355 -9.96 5.28 20.90
CA LEU A 355 -9.72 4.18 19.95
C LEU A 355 -8.27 4.17 19.41
N SER A 356 -7.62 5.33 19.39
CA SER A 356 -6.22 5.50 18.97
C SER A 356 -5.20 5.26 20.10
N GLU A 357 -5.64 4.90 21.31
CA GLU A 357 -4.73 4.43 22.35
C GLU A 357 -4.31 2.97 22.09
N PRO A 358 -3.04 2.60 22.36
CA PRO A 358 -2.56 1.22 22.20
C PRO A 358 -3.41 0.20 22.96
N THR A 359 -3.73 -0.90 22.30
CA THR A 359 -4.47 -2.02 22.90
C THR A 359 -3.95 -3.35 22.37
N ASN A 360 -4.08 -4.40 23.18
CA ASN A 360 -3.84 -5.77 22.76
C ASN A 360 -5.13 -6.48 22.31
N ASP A 361 -6.31 -5.88 22.56
CA ASP A 361 -7.61 -6.45 22.21
C ASP A 361 -8.02 -6.04 20.79
N MET A 362 -7.24 -6.49 19.80
CA MET A 362 -7.50 -6.17 18.40
C MET A 362 -8.75 -6.88 17.84
N GLN A 363 -9.21 -7.94 18.51
CA GLN A 363 -10.47 -8.58 18.16
C GLN A 363 -11.67 -7.69 18.49
N GLU A 364 -11.74 -7.16 19.72
CA GLU A 364 -12.78 -6.18 20.06
C GLU A 364 -12.63 -4.91 19.21
N ARG A 365 -11.41 -4.48 18.85
CA ARG A 365 -11.20 -3.34 17.94
C ARG A 365 -11.89 -3.55 16.59
N TYR A 366 -11.79 -4.74 16.00
CA TYR A 366 -12.54 -5.08 14.79
C TYR A 366 -14.06 -5.03 15.01
N PHE A 367 -14.56 -5.57 16.12
CA PHE A 367 -15.99 -5.56 16.46
C PHE A 367 -16.52 -4.13 16.60
N VAL A 368 -15.77 -3.27 17.29
CA VAL A 368 -16.05 -1.83 17.42
C VAL A 368 -16.09 -1.15 16.06
N SER A 369 -15.14 -1.44 15.16
CA SER A 369 -15.15 -0.85 13.80
C SER A 369 -16.45 -1.18 13.04
N LYS A 370 -16.95 -2.42 13.15
CA LYS A 370 -18.20 -2.87 12.52
C LYS A 370 -19.44 -2.32 13.19
N MET A 371 -19.42 -2.14 14.51
CA MET A 371 -20.47 -1.42 15.23
C MET A 371 -20.52 0.06 14.82
N MET A 372 -19.38 0.71 14.63
CA MET A 372 -19.32 2.11 14.17
C MET A 372 -19.89 2.29 12.76
N GLU A 373 -19.60 1.38 11.81
CA GLU A 373 -20.22 1.42 10.48
C GLU A 373 -21.76 1.40 10.55
N VAL A 374 -22.33 0.54 11.41
CA VAL A 374 -23.79 0.48 11.66
C VAL A 374 -24.31 1.82 12.20
N LEU A 375 -23.66 2.37 13.21
CA LEU A 375 -24.09 3.61 13.87
C LEU A 375 -24.00 4.81 12.91
N VAL A 376 -22.92 4.90 12.12
CA VAL A 376 -22.71 6.02 11.19
C VAL A 376 -23.75 6.01 10.07
N VAL A 377 -24.05 4.86 9.45
CA VAL A 377 -25.08 4.81 8.39
C VAL A 377 -26.46 5.16 8.93
N ARG A 378 -26.79 4.74 10.16
CA ARG A 378 -28.05 5.12 10.81
C ARG A 378 -28.11 6.61 11.12
N ALA A 379 -27.06 7.17 11.72
CA ALA A 379 -26.97 8.60 12.01
C ALA A 379 -27.04 9.46 10.73
N TRP A 380 -26.50 8.97 9.62
CA TRP A 380 -26.64 9.58 8.30
C TRP A 380 -28.11 9.58 7.88
N ALA A 381 -28.75 8.40 7.83
CA ALA A 381 -30.13 8.26 7.34
C ALA A 381 -31.14 9.06 8.19
N ASP A 382 -30.92 9.18 9.50
CA ASP A 382 -31.73 10.01 10.40
C ASP A 382 -31.67 11.50 10.01
N ARG A 383 -30.51 11.98 9.54
CA ARG A 383 -30.28 13.38 9.12
C ARG A 383 -30.73 13.66 7.69
N LYS A 384 -30.69 12.64 6.82
CA LYS A 384 -31.03 12.72 5.41
C LYS A 384 -31.97 11.58 5.04
N PRO A 385 -33.27 11.69 5.39
CA PRO A 385 -34.23 10.63 5.10
C PRO A 385 -34.32 10.38 3.59
N ALA A 386 -34.83 9.20 3.22
CA ALA A 386 -34.84 8.71 1.84
C ALA A 386 -35.51 9.67 0.84
N SER A 387 -36.44 10.51 1.30
CA SER A 387 -37.13 11.53 0.49
C SER A 387 -36.27 12.77 0.17
N GLN A 388 -35.20 13.01 0.93
CA GLN A 388 -34.32 14.18 0.77
C GLN A 388 -33.01 13.87 0.04
N ILE A 389 -32.70 12.59 -0.14
CA ILE A 389 -31.48 12.15 -0.82
C ILE A 389 -31.82 11.16 -1.95
N PRO A 390 -31.40 11.43 -3.20
CA PRO A 390 -31.75 10.59 -4.35
C PRO A 390 -30.87 9.33 -4.47
N VAL A 391 -30.34 8.86 -3.34
CA VAL A 391 -29.44 7.69 -3.24
C VAL A 391 -29.91 6.84 -2.07
N THR A 392 -30.04 5.53 -2.30
CA THR A 392 -30.28 4.57 -1.21
C THR A 392 -28.98 4.34 -0.46
N ILE A 393 -28.94 4.70 0.82
CA ILE A 393 -27.81 4.38 1.70
C ILE A 393 -28.21 3.27 2.66
N ASN A 394 -27.55 2.12 2.62
CA ASN A 394 -27.85 0.97 3.49
C ASN A 394 -26.55 0.26 3.95
N PHE A 395 -26.68 -0.71 4.84
CA PHE A 395 -25.54 -1.50 5.31
C PHE A 395 -25.90 -2.98 5.42
N VAL A 396 -24.94 -3.85 5.11
CA VAL A 396 -25.17 -5.29 4.93
C VAL A 396 -24.20 -6.14 5.71
N ASN A 397 -24.67 -7.25 6.27
CA ASN A 397 -23.83 -8.36 6.73
C ASN A 397 -23.93 -9.54 5.74
N PRO A 398 -22.81 -10.01 5.18
CA PRO A 398 -22.82 -11.19 4.31
C PRO A 398 -23.07 -12.51 5.05
N GLY A 399 -23.00 -12.49 6.38
CA GLY A 399 -22.95 -13.67 7.25
C GLY A 399 -21.53 -14.21 7.36
N TYR A 400 -21.35 -15.25 8.18
CA TYR A 400 -20.05 -15.91 8.35
C TYR A 400 -19.61 -16.57 7.04
N CYS A 401 -18.68 -15.94 6.31
CA CYS A 401 -18.19 -16.40 5.02
C CYS A 401 -16.73 -16.87 5.13
N LYS A 402 -16.38 -17.94 4.41
CA LYS A 402 -14.96 -18.34 4.24
C LYS A 402 -14.23 -17.26 3.42
N SER A 403 -13.49 -16.36 4.08
CA SER A 403 -12.69 -15.33 3.39
C SER A 403 -11.29 -15.21 4.00
N ALA A 404 -10.38 -14.54 3.29
CA ALA A 404 -9.02 -14.27 3.78
C ALA A 404 -8.96 -13.25 4.92
N LEU A 405 -10.11 -12.78 5.44
CA LEU A 405 -10.18 -11.79 6.52
C LEU A 405 -9.52 -12.27 7.82
N THR A 406 -9.43 -13.59 8.04
CA THR A 406 -8.81 -14.20 9.23
C THR A 406 -7.34 -14.58 9.04
N ARG A 407 -6.64 -14.03 8.02
CA ARG A 407 -5.25 -14.40 7.70
C ARG A 407 -4.31 -14.27 8.90
N GLU A 408 -4.56 -13.28 9.75
CA GLU A 408 -3.78 -12.96 10.96
C GLU A 408 -4.33 -13.61 12.24
N ALA A 409 -5.35 -14.47 12.15
CA ALA A 409 -5.89 -15.17 13.30
C ALA A 409 -4.83 -16.06 13.97
N ASN A 410 -4.84 -16.09 15.30
CA ASN A 410 -3.97 -16.95 16.09
C ASN A 410 -4.29 -18.45 15.86
N PHE A 411 -3.37 -19.33 16.25
CA PHE A 411 -3.47 -20.77 15.99
C PHE A 411 -4.76 -21.40 16.55
N ALA A 412 -5.16 -21.00 17.76
CA ALA A 412 -6.40 -21.48 18.39
C ALA A 412 -7.66 -21.08 17.60
N MET A 413 -7.72 -19.84 17.10
CA MET A 413 -8.81 -19.39 16.23
C MET A 413 -8.78 -20.09 14.86
N LYS A 414 -7.60 -20.36 14.29
CA LYS A 414 -7.48 -21.15 13.05
C LYS A 414 -7.99 -22.58 13.23
N MET A 415 -7.75 -23.20 14.39
CA MET A 415 -8.27 -24.52 14.74
C MET A 415 -9.80 -24.52 14.93
N ALA A 416 -10.34 -23.54 15.67
CA ALA A 416 -11.79 -23.37 15.82
C ALA A 416 -12.47 -23.12 14.46
N GLN A 417 -11.85 -22.30 13.60
CA GLN A 417 -12.29 -22.07 12.22
C GLN A 417 -12.24 -23.35 11.39
N ALA A 418 -11.20 -24.18 11.48
CA ALA A 418 -11.12 -25.44 10.74
C ALA A 418 -12.30 -26.39 11.08
N VAL A 419 -12.79 -26.35 12.31
CA VAL A 419 -13.93 -27.17 12.78
C VAL A 419 -15.29 -26.54 12.46
N LEU A 420 -15.43 -25.21 12.62
CA LEU A 420 -16.70 -24.50 12.44
C LEU A 420 -17.00 -24.12 10.98
N ASN A 421 -15.96 -23.85 10.18
CA ASN A 421 -16.09 -23.42 8.78
C ASN A 421 -16.83 -24.41 7.86
N PRO A 422 -16.68 -25.74 7.95
CA PRO A 422 -17.45 -26.65 7.11
C PRO A 422 -18.93 -26.75 7.50
N ILE A 423 -19.31 -26.32 8.70
CA ILE A 423 -20.67 -26.50 9.25
C ILE A 423 -21.49 -25.20 9.22
N PHE A 424 -20.85 -24.05 9.47
CA PHE A 424 -21.55 -22.76 9.63
C PHE A 424 -21.15 -21.70 8.59
N ALA A 425 -20.02 -21.86 7.90
CA ALA A 425 -19.54 -20.83 6.97
C ALA A 425 -20.15 -20.97 5.57
N ARG A 426 -20.73 -19.88 5.08
CA ARG A 426 -21.16 -19.72 3.69
C ARG A 426 -19.97 -19.75 2.76
N THR A 427 -20.19 -20.24 1.54
CA THR A 427 -19.25 -19.99 0.45
C THR A 427 -19.22 -18.49 0.14
N THR A 428 -18.13 -18.01 -0.45
CA THR A 428 -18.03 -16.61 -0.91
C THR A 428 -19.11 -16.27 -1.94
N GLU A 429 -19.54 -17.24 -2.75
CA GLU A 429 -20.66 -17.10 -3.68
C GLU A 429 -22.00 -16.89 -2.96
N GLN A 430 -22.29 -17.68 -1.91
CA GLN A 430 -23.52 -17.50 -1.14
C GLN A 430 -23.52 -16.19 -0.37
N GLY A 431 -22.36 -15.78 0.16
CA GLY A 431 -22.16 -14.48 0.78
C GLY A 431 -22.40 -13.33 -0.21
N SER A 432 -21.84 -13.41 -1.41
CA SER A 432 -21.95 -12.33 -2.42
C SER A 432 -23.39 -12.03 -2.83
N ARG A 433 -24.30 -13.02 -2.80
CA ARG A 433 -25.74 -12.81 -3.08
C ARG A 433 -26.37 -11.76 -2.17
N THR A 434 -25.99 -11.73 -0.89
CA THR A 434 -26.50 -10.72 0.05
C THR A 434 -25.96 -9.33 -0.25
N LEU A 435 -24.71 -9.24 -0.71
CA LEU A 435 -24.10 -7.97 -1.14
C LEU A 435 -24.81 -7.44 -2.38
N VAL A 436 -25.02 -8.29 -3.39
CA VAL A 436 -25.77 -7.93 -4.60
C VAL A 436 -27.21 -7.50 -4.26
N HIS A 437 -27.87 -8.22 -3.36
CA HIS A 437 -29.22 -7.86 -2.91
C HIS A 437 -29.25 -6.49 -2.21
N ALA A 438 -28.33 -6.21 -1.28
CA ALA A 438 -28.28 -4.91 -0.62
C ALA A 438 -27.92 -3.77 -1.60
N ALA A 439 -27.00 -4.02 -2.53
CA ALA A 439 -26.58 -3.09 -3.57
C ALA A 439 -27.66 -2.81 -4.64
N SER A 440 -28.71 -3.62 -4.72
CA SER A 440 -29.83 -3.46 -5.65
C SER A 440 -31.16 -3.14 -4.95
N ALA A 441 -31.13 -2.93 -3.63
CA ALA A 441 -32.33 -2.67 -2.85
C ALA A 441 -32.92 -1.27 -3.12
N GLY A 442 -34.22 -1.12 -2.83
CA GLY A 442 -34.94 0.12 -3.03
C GLY A 442 -34.88 1.05 -1.82
N PRO A 443 -35.64 2.15 -1.86
CA PRO A 443 -35.70 3.15 -0.78
C PRO A 443 -36.08 2.63 0.59
N GLU A 444 -36.82 1.53 0.66
CA GLU A 444 -37.19 0.83 1.89
C GLU A 444 -35.98 0.35 2.70
N SER A 445 -34.84 0.14 2.04
CA SER A 445 -33.59 -0.28 2.72
C SER A 445 -32.78 0.89 3.26
N HIS A 446 -33.21 2.14 3.04
CA HIS A 446 -32.44 3.31 3.45
C HIS A 446 -32.29 3.38 4.98
N GLY A 447 -31.05 3.49 5.46
CA GLY A 447 -30.70 3.43 6.88
C GLY A 447 -30.93 2.07 7.54
N GLN A 448 -31.27 1.04 6.76
CA GLN A 448 -31.61 -0.29 7.28
C GLN A 448 -30.43 -1.24 7.24
N TYR A 449 -30.44 -2.17 8.21
CA TYR A 449 -29.54 -3.32 8.23
C TYR A 449 -30.08 -4.42 7.33
N MET A 450 -29.25 -4.87 6.40
CA MET A 450 -29.55 -5.94 5.46
C MET A 450 -28.83 -7.22 5.89
N SER A 451 -29.56 -8.31 6.01
CA SER A 451 -28.99 -9.63 6.28
C SER A 451 -29.88 -10.70 5.66
N ASN A 452 -29.27 -11.74 5.07
CA ASN A 452 -30.02 -12.85 4.45
C ASN A 452 -31.03 -12.38 3.38
N CYS A 453 -30.61 -11.40 2.57
CA CYS A 453 -31.43 -10.81 1.51
C CYS A 453 -32.78 -10.23 2.00
N ARG A 454 -32.78 -9.61 3.19
CA ARG A 454 -33.92 -8.88 3.74
C ARG A 454 -33.47 -7.79 4.69
N VAL A 455 -34.36 -6.83 4.95
CA VAL A 455 -34.22 -5.91 6.09
C VAL A 455 -34.31 -6.74 7.37
N ALA A 456 -33.37 -6.53 8.28
CA ALA A 456 -33.24 -7.25 9.54
C ALA A 456 -33.10 -6.27 10.70
N ALA A 457 -33.39 -6.75 11.91
CA ALA A 457 -33.15 -5.98 13.13
C ALA A 457 -31.64 -5.86 13.40
N VAL A 458 -31.24 -4.72 13.95
CA VAL A 458 -29.89 -4.48 14.52
C VAL A 458 -29.85 -4.91 15.99
N ALA A 459 -28.65 -4.93 16.57
CA ALA A 459 -28.46 -5.22 18.00
C ALA A 459 -29.33 -4.32 18.91
N PRO A 460 -29.85 -4.84 20.05
CA PRO A 460 -30.66 -4.05 20.98
C PRO A 460 -29.99 -2.76 21.47
N LEU A 461 -28.66 -2.78 21.63
CA LEU A 461 -27.90 -1.57 21.98
C LEU A 461 -28.09 -0.46 20.95
N VAL A 462 -28.08 -0.78 19.65
CA VAL A 462 -28.19 0.20 18.55
C VAL A 462 -29.52 0.95 18.57
N THR A 463 -30.61 0.30 18.99
CA THR A 463 -31.96 0.89 19.05
C THR A 463 -32.32 1.47 20.43
N SER A 464 -31.46 1.28 21.43
CA SER A 464 -31.64 1.88 22.75
C SER A 464 -31.38 3.40 22.75
N SER A 465 -31.84 4.09 23.79
CA SER A 465 -31.54 5.52 24.00
C SER A 465 -30.03 5.79 24.18
N VAL A 466 -29.28 4.82 24.71
CA VAL A 466 -27.82 4.88 24.79
C VAL A 466 -27.23 4.80 23.39
N GLY A 467 -27.62 3.81 22.58
CA GLY A 467 -27.15 3.66 21.21
C GLY A 467 -27.49 4.85 20.33
N TYR A 468 -28.68 5.42 20.48
CA TYR A 468 -29.08 6.64 19.76
C TYR A 468 -28.19 7.84 20.13
N ARG A 469 -27.78 7.99 21.39
CA ARG A 469 -26.80 9.01 21.78
C ARG A 469 -25.41 8.70 21.22
N THR A 470 -24.98 7.44 21.32
CA THR A 470 -23.68 7.00 20.81
C THR A 470 -23.55 7.22 19.30
N GLN A 471 -24.56 6.90 18.49
CA GLN A 471 -24.48 7.12 17.04
C GLN A 471 -24.29 8.59 16.68
N ASN A 472 -24.91 9.51 17.43
CA ASN A 472 -24.78 10.94 17.18
C ASN A 472 -23.38 11.45 17.55
N ARG A 473 -22.84 11.00 18.68
CA ARG A 473 -21.46 11.31 19.09
C ARG A 473 -20.44 10.77 18.08
N VAL A 474 -20.58 9.52 17.66
CA VAL A 474 -19.71 8.90 16.64
C VAL A 474 -19.81 9.69 15.33
N TRP A 475 -21.02 10.06 14.90
CA TRP A 475 -21.23 10.85 13.70
C TRP A 475 -20.56 12.23 13.77
N GLU A 476 -20.71 12.93 14.90
CA GLU A 476 -20.14 14.26 15.09
C GLU A 476 -18.62 14.24 15.08
N GLU A 477 -17.99 13.35 15.85
CA GLU A 477 -16.53 13.20 15.85
C GLU A 477 -15.99 12.77 14.48
N LEU A 478 -16.66 11.81 13.81
CA LEU A 478 -16.28 11.39 12.47
C LEU A 478 -16.43 12.55 11.47
N SER A 479 -17.53 13.31 11.53
CA SER A 479 -17.76 14.44 10.63
C SER A 479 -16.66 15.49 10.77
N GLN A 480 -16.27 15.83 12.00
CA GLN A 480 -15.17 16.76 12.26
C GLN A 480 -13.84 16.25 11.70
N LYS A 481 -13.55 14.95 11.87
CA LYS A 481 -12.36 14.33 11.27
C LYS A 481 -12.38 14.40 9.74
N LEU A 482 -13.50 14.05 9.12
CA LEU A 482 -13.65 14.07 7.66
C LEU A 482 -13.50 15.49 7.10
N GLU A 483 -14.03 16.50 7.78
CA GLU A 483 -13.82 17.92 7.45
C GLU A 483 -12.35 18.34 7.59
N GLY A 484 -11.65 17.84 8.62
CA GLY A 484 -10.21 18.06 8.77
C GLY A 484 -9.38 17.43 7.65
N ILE A 485 -9.84 16.31 7.08
CA ILE A 485 -9.17 15.61 5.96
C ILE A 485 -9.47 16.29 4.62
N LYS A 486 -10.74 16.61 4.36
CA LYS A 486 -11.19 17.31 3.15
C LYS A 486 -12.28 18.33 3.53
N PRO A 487 -11.93 19.62 3.62
CA PRO A 487 -12.90 20.66 3.94
C PRO A 487 -14.07 20.68 2.95
N GLY A 488 -15.28 20.80 3.50
CA GLY A 488 -16.55 20.81 2.79
C GLY A 488 -17.11 19.42 2.45
N ILE A 489 -16.45 18.31 2.79
CA ILE A 489 -16.91 16.98 2.36
C ILE A 489 -18.26 16.57 2.96
N THR A 490 -18.60 17.05 4.16
CA THR A 490 -19.90 16.79 4.81
C THR A 490 -21.00 17.73 4.33
N SER A 491 -20.66 18.87 3.72
CA SER A 491 -21.65 19.80 3.14
C SER A 491 -22.41 19.19 1.95
N ILE A 492 -21.89 18.10 1.39
CA ILE A 492 -22.44 17.36 0.26
C ILE A 492 -23.72 16.60 0.65
N LEU A 493 -23.97 16.39 1.94
CA LEU A 493 -25.09 15.60 2.47
C LEU A 493 -26.47 16.09 2.00
#